data_AF-A0A3E0DS87-F1
#
_entry.id   AF-A0A3E0DS87-F1
#
_cell.length_a   1.000
_cell.length_b   1.000
_cell.length_c   1.000
_cell.angle_alpha   90.00
_cell.angle_beta   90.00
_cell.angle_gamma   90.00
#
_symmetry.space_group_name_H-M   'P 1'
#
loop_
_entity.id
_entity.type
_entity.pdbx_description
1 polymer ?
#
loop_
_entity_poly.entity_id
_entity_poly.type
_entity_poly.pdbx_seq_one_letter_code
_entity_poly.pdbx_strand_id
1 'polypeptide(L)'
;MRGVIVLKTEVVTGQKNLPTMMKAVVTKAQGGFEQLVYQDVPVPKIMPGQVLVRVLAAGVNNTEINTRMGWYSSSVVQATNQMADNCAPQVSLTDGGWGAPTPFPLIQGTDCCGEVVAVAEQANESLLGERVLVRPCTRVNGFDDLEAVWMASDFDGAFAEFVVVNATEVLPVDSHWSDAELASIPCAYGTAENMLQRAQVKASDVVLVTGASGGVGSATVQLAKRRGAFVIAVSSVSKHELLLSLGVDKVLAREDDLLAALGENSVDVVVDNVAGASFGKAFALLKRGGRLVTSGAIAGPIVELDLRQLYLKDVTLIGTTTWDESVFPNLMGYIERDEIKPLVAQCFSLADIVQAQKVFLKKQHVGKIVLIPEGRA
;
A
#
# COMPACT_ATOMS: atom_id res chain seq x y z
N MET A 1 -4.32 56.64 10.59
CA MET A 1 -4.57 55.43 11.40
C MET A 1 -4.15 54.22 10.56
N ARG A 2 -3.00 53.61 10.86
CA ARG A 2 -2.59 52.36 10.23
C ARG A 2 -3.32 51.23 10.96
N GLY A 3 -4.16 50.49 10.24
CA GLY A 3 -4.84 49.31 10.77
C GLY A 3 -3.81 48.26 11.14
N VAL A 4 -3.81 47.88 12.42
CA VAL A 4 -3.08 46.71 12.92
C VAL A 4 -3.82 45.49 12.39
N ILE A 5 -3.21 44.77 11.45
CA ILE A 5 -3.64 43.41 11.10
C ILE A 5 -3.27 42.55 12.31
N VAL A 6 -4.27 42.24 13.13
CA VAL A 6 -4.14 41.21 14.17
C VAL A 6 -4.01 39.88 13.43
N LEU A 7 -2.81 39.31 13.41
CA LEU A 7 -2.59 37.92 13.04
C LEU A 7 -3.44 37.08 13.99
N LYS A 8 -4.56 36.52 13.50
CA LYS A 8 -5.33 35.53 14.24
C LYS A 8 -4.36 34.41 14.62
N THR A 9 -4.22 34.18 15.91
CA THR A 9 -3.45 33.07 16.45
C THR A 9 -4.18 31.81 16.00
N GLU A 10 -3.53 30.97 15.18
CA GLU A 10 -4.09 29.67 14.77
C GLU A 10 -4.41 28.87 16.03
N VAL A 11 -5.68 28.50 16.20
CA VAL A 11 -6.12 27.71 17.35
C VAL A 11 -5.77 26.25 17.05
N VAL A 12 -4.78 25.73 17.76
CA VAL A 12 -4.40 24.31 17.70
C VAL A 12 -4.68 23.67 19.06
N THR A 13 -5.55 22.66 19.05
CA THR A 13 -5.88 21.86 20.24
C THR A 13 -4.92 20.68 20.34
N GLY A 14 -4.44 20.34 21.55
CA GLY A 14 -3.55 19.18 21.78
C GLY A 14 -2.04 19.43 21.64
N GLN A 15 -1.59 20.59 21.15
CA GLN A 15 -0.16 20.86 20.90
C GLN A 15 0.73 21.04 22.16
N LYS A 16 0.18 20.92 23.37
CA LYS A 16 0.93 21.16 24.61
C LYS A 16 1.99 20.05 24.79
N ASN A 17 3.26 20.45 24.91
CA ASN A 17 4.43 19.59 25.16
C ASN A 17 4.89 18.70 24.00
N LEU A 18 4.58 19.04 22.75
CA LEU A 18 5.23 18.38 21.61
C LEU A 18 6.71 18.82 21.52
N PRO A 19 7.64 17.91 21.15
CA PRO A 19 9.02 18.28 20.92
C PRO A 19 9.15 19.19 19.69
N THR A 20 10.23 19.96 19.62
CA THR A 20 10.52 20.81 18.45
C THR A 20 11.10 20.00 17.27
N MET A 21 11.73 18.87 17.57
CA MET A 21 12.38 17.97 16.62
C MET A 21 11.85 16.55 16.81
N MET A 22 11.92 15.75 15.76
CA MET A 22 11.59 14.32 15.73
C MET A 22 12.59 13.55 14.90
N LYS A 23 12.66 12.24 15.12
CA LYS A 23 13.38 11.31 14.25
C LYS A 23 12.52 10.93 13.04
N ALA A 24 13.17 10.89 11.88
CA ALA A 24 12.57 10.42 10.64
C ALA A 24 13.60 9.79 9.71
N VAL A 25 13.14 8.94 8.80
CA VAL A 25 13.91 8.50 7.63
C VAL A 25 13.62 9.45 6.48
N VAL A 26 14.59 10.30 6.17
CA VAL A 26 14.52 11.23 5.04
C VAL A 26 15.16 10.58 3.83
N THR A 27 14.36 10.30 2.79
CA THR A 27 14.86 9.87 1.48
C THR A 27 15.35 11.09 0.71
N LYS A 28 16.66 11.18 0.46
CA LYS A 28 17.30 12.41 -0.05
C LYS A 28 17.12 12.63 -1.55
N ALA A 29 17.09 11.56 -2.33
CA ALA A 29 16.93 11.56 -3.78
C ALA A 29 16.60 10.15 -4.27
N GLN A 30 16.44 9.99 -5.59
CA GLN A 30 16.50 8.67 -6.21
C GLN A 30 17.90 8.07 -6.05
N GLY A 31 18.00 6.77 -5.76
CA GLY A 31 19.28 6.09 -5.60
C GLY A 31 19.22 4.84 -4.72
N GLY A 32 20.40 4.39 -4.26
CA GLY A 32 20.54 3.21 -3.42
C GLY A 32 20.15 3.46 -1.96
N PHE A 33 20.52 2.52 -1.09
CA PHE A 33 20.19 2.60 0.34
C PHE A 33 20.83 3.81 1.03
N GLU A 34 21.90 4.38 0.48
CA GLU A 34 22.55 5.59 0.97
C GLU A 34 21.64 6.84 0.93
N GLN A 35 20.55 6.79 0.16
CA GLN A 35 19.55 7.85 0.15
C GLN A 35 18.61 7.82 1.35
N LEU A 36 18.57 6.72 2.12
CA LEU A 36 17.72 6.55 3.30
C LEU A 36 18.46 7.01 4.55
N VAL A 37 18.20 8.26 4.97
CA VAL A 37 18.93 8.88 6.09
C VAL A 37 18.04 9.01 7.31
N TYR A 38 18.33 8.23 8.36
CA TYR A 38 17.71 8.40 9.68
C TYR A 38 18.33 9.59 10.41
N GLN A 39 17.55 10.64 10.68
CA GLN A 39 18.04 11.90 11.25
C GLN A 39 16.95 12.65 12.04
N ASP A 40 17.36 13.67 12.80
CA ASP A 40 16.44 14.64 13.39
C ASP A 40 15.91 15.62 12.32
N VAL A 41 14.62 15.89 12.35
CA VAL A 41 13.91 16.88 11.53
C VAL A 41 12.93 17.66 12.40
N PRO A 42 12.51 18.88 12.02
CA PRO A 42 11.47 19.60 12.75
C PRO A 42 10.16 18.80 12.81
N VAL A 43 9.47 18.83 13.95
CA VAL A 43 8.08 18.35 13.99
C VAL A 43 7.24 19.21 13.04
N PRO A 44 6.50 18.60 12.11
CA PRO A 44 5.74 19.34 11.11
C PRO A 44 4.62 20.17 11.75
N LYS A 45 4.36 21.34 11.18
CA LYS A 45 3.23 22.18 11.57
C LYS A 45 1.98 21.73 10.82
N ILE A 46 0.85 21.75 11.51
CA ILE A 46 -0.46 21.46 10.93
C ILE A 46 -1.15 22.73 10.46
N MET A 47 -1.81 22.66 9.31
CA MET A 47 -2.65 23.69 8.73
C MET A 47 -4.13 23.44 9.07
N PRO A 48 -5.05 24.41 8.86
CA PRO A 48 -6.48 24.17 9.04
C PRO A 48 -6.96 22.93 8.28
N GLY A 49 -7.82 22.12 8.91
CA GLY A 49 -8.31 20.85 8.40
C GLY A 49 -7.35 19.66 8.57
N GLN A 50 -6.17 19.86 9.14
CA GLN A 50 -5.17 18.81 9.36
C GLN A 50 -5.07 18.38 10.82
N VAL A 51 -4.49 17.20 11.00
CA VAL A 51 -4.12 16.66 12.31
C VAL A 51 -2.66 16.23 12.32
N LEU A 52 -2.07 16.24 13.51
CA LEU A 52 -0.76 15.65 13.76
C LEU A 52 -0.95 14.28 14.38
N VAL A 53 -0.47 13.26 13.69
CA VAL A 53 -0.52 11.87 14.15
C VAL A 53 0.87 11.50 14.67
N ARG A 54 0.93 11.05 15.92
CA ARG A 54 2.11 10.36 16.45
C ARG A 54 2.09 8.94 15.89
N VAL A 55 3.13 8.58 15.14
CA VAL A 55 3.21 7.27 14.49
C VAL A 55 3.51 6.22 15.56
N LEU A 56 2.68 5.18 15.61
CA LEU A 56 2.88 4.02 16.49
C LEU A 56 3.62 2.91 15.72
N ALA A 57 3.23 2.70 14.46
CA ALA A 57 3.91 1.79 13.54
C ALA A 57 3.59 2.16 12.08
N ALA A 58 4.49 1.81 11.17
CA ALA A 58 4.36 2.06 9.74
C ALA A 58 4.78 0.83 8.91
N GLY A 59 3.90 0.35 8.04
CA GLY A 59 4.19 -0.74 7.11
C GLY A 59 5.14 -0.33 5.96
N VAL A 60 5.96 -1.28 5.51
CA VAL A 60 6.83 -1.14 4.33
C VAL A 60 6.12 -1.71 3.10
N ASN A 61 6.18 -1.01 1.96
CA ASN A 61 5.58 -1.42 0.70
C ASN A 61 6.61 -1.44 -0.45
N ASN A 62 6.20 -1.98 -1.60
CA ASN A 62 7.01 -1.88 -2.83
C ASN A 62 7.09 -0.42 -3.31
N THR A 63 6.09 0.42 -3.01
CA THR A 63 6.05 1.80 -3.50
C THR A 63 7.22 2.61 -2.99
N GLU A 64 7.62 2.48 -1.72
CA GLU A 64 8.73 3.26 -1.19
C GLU A 64 10.05 2.91 -1.89
N ILE A 65 10.23 1.62 -2.19
CA ILE A 65 11.39 1.13 -2.96
C ILE A 65 11.32 1.63 -4.41
N ASN A 66 10.19 1.42 -5.10
CA ASN A 66 10.01 1.80 -6.49
C ASN A 66 10.22 3.31 -6.71
N THR A 67 9.63 4.15 -5.85
CA THR A 67 9.78 5.60 -5.90
C THR A 67 11.23 6.04 -5.65
N ARG A 68 11.91 5.42 -4.67
CA ARG A 68 13.35 5.67 -4.45
C ARG A 68 14.21 5.24 -5.64
N MET A 69 13.80 4.19 -6.34
CA MET A 69 14.52 3.64 -7.48
C MET A 69 14.18 4.29 -8.82
N GLY A 70 13.20 5.20 -8.87
CA GLY A 70 12.71 5.80 -10.12
C GLY A 70 11.96 4.81 -11.02
N TRP A 71 11.43 3.72 -10.45
CA TRP A 71 10.88 2.58 -11.20
C TRP A 71 9.66 2.94 -12.07
N TYR A 72 8.94 4.03 -11.75
CA TYR A 72 7.77 4.46 -12.52
C TYR A 72 8.12 5.20 -13.82
N SER A 73 9.41 5.46 -14.06
CA SER A 73 9.85 6.06 -15.33
C SER A 73 9.45 5.16 -16.49
N SER A 74 8.96 5.80 -17.56
CA SER A 74 8.61 5.13 -18.82
C SER A 74 9.79 4.38 -19.47
N SER A 75 11.02 4.72 -19.08
CA SER A 75 12.25 4.05 -19.55
C SER A 75 12.56 2.73 -18.82
N VAL A 76 11.91 2.46 -17.69
CA VAL A 76 12.14 1.25 -16.89
C VAL A 76 11.24 0.12 -17.38
N VAL A 77 11.86 -1.00 -17.75
CA VAL A 77 11.17 -2.20 -18.24
C VAL A 77 11.42 -3.44 -17.36
N GLN A 78 12.30 -3.31 -16.36
CA GLN A 78 12.75 -4.39 -15.50
C GLN A 78 11.85 -4.58 -14.26
N ALA A 79 11.97 -5.75 -13.63
CA ALA A 79 11.31 -6.04 -12.36
C ALA A 79 11.84 -5.16 -11.21
N THR A 80 11.01 -4.89 -10.20
CA THR A 80 11.37 -4.08 -9.01
C THR A 80 12.69 -4.52 -8.37
N ASN A 81 12.89 -5.83 -8.17
CA ASN A 81 14.11 -6.34 -7.53
C ASN A 81 15.36 -6.15 -8.40
N GLN A 82 15.23 -6.34 -9.71
CA GLN A 82 16.36 -6.16 -10.64
C GLN A 82 16.82 -4.70 -10.64
N MET A 83 15.89 -3.75 -10.52
CA MET A 83 16.24 -2.34 -10.33
C MET A 83 16.94 -2.11 -8.99
N ALA A 84 16.42 -2.67 -7.90
CA ALA A 84 17.00 -2.50 -6.56
C ALA A 84 18.43 -3.09 -6.43
N ASP A 85 18.73 -4.19 -7.13
CA ASP A 85 20.06 -4.82 -7.11
C ASP A 85 21.08 -4.07 -8.00
N ASN A 86 20.62 -3.45 -9.09
CA ASN A 86 21.45 -2.80 -10.09
C ASN A 86 21.47 -1.27 -9.95
N CYS A 87 21.42 -0.71 -8.73
CA CYS A 87 21.50 0.73 -8.48
C CYS A 87 22.69 1.38 -9.23
N ALA A 88 22.48 1.78 -10.47
CA ALA A 88 23.45 2.52 -11.24
C ALA A 88 23.55 3.91 -10.61
N PRO A 89 24.76 4.49 -10.48
CA PRO A 89 24.89 5.80 -9.90
C PRO A 89 24.23 6.84 -10.82
N GLN A 90 23.32 7.63 -10.24
CA GLN A 90 23.05 9.03 -10.62
C GLN A 90 22.39 9.32 -11.98
N VAL A 91 21.24 8.70 -12.30
CA VAL A 91 20.30 9.37 -13.22
C VAL A 91 18.99 9.56 -12.49
N SER A 92 18.77 10.77 -11.97
CA SER A 92 17.45 11.18 -11.49
C SER A 92 16.50 11.20 -12.68
N LEU A 93 15.61 10.22 -12.74
CA LEU A 93 14.57 10.11 -13.75
C LEU A 93 13.47 11.10 -13.38
N THR A 94 13.29 12.13 -14.21
CA THR A 94 12.30 13.19 -13.97
C THR A 94 10.86 12.65 -13.96
N ASP A 95 10.60 11.52 -14.64
CA ASP A 95 9.32 10.81 -14.66
C ASP A 95 9.32 9.57 -13.73
N GLY A 96 10.29 9.44 -12.82
CA GLY A 96 10.45 8.25 -11.97
C GLY A 96 9.52 8.16 -10.75
N GLY A 97 8.68 9.18 -10.50
CA GLY A 97 7.71 9.19 -9.39
C GLY A 97 6.37 8.55 -9.77
N TRP A 98 5.54 8.21 -8.77
CA TRP A 98 4.33 7.39 -8.95
C TRP A 98 3.26 8.03 -9.85
N GLY A 99 3.11 9.35 -9.79
CA GLY A 99 2.16 10.11 -10.62
C GLY A 99 2.71 11.45 -11.11
N ALA A 100 3.56 12.08 -10.29
CA ALA A 100 4.34 13.27 -10.61
C ALA A 100 5.80 13.04 -10.18
N PRO A 101 6.74 13.95 -10.54
CA PRO A 101 8.10 13.88 -10.01
C PRO A 101 8.08 13.88 -8.49
N THR A 102 8.76 12.91 -7.87
CA THR A 102 8.83 12.81 -6.41
C THR A 102 9.48 14.06 -5.81
N PRO A 103 8.88 14.71 -4.81
CA PRO A 103 9.39 15.95 -4.22
C PRO A 103 10.51 15.67 -3.21
N PHE A 104 11.64 15.14 -3.67
CA PHE A 104 12.80 14.92 -2.80
C PHE A 104 13.40 16.24 -2.26
N PRO A 105 13.91 16.28 -1.01
CA PRO A 105 13.89 15.20 -0.02
C PRO A 105 12.48 14.94 0.52
N LEU A 106 12.17 13.67 0.80
CA LEU A 106 10.83 13.19 1.19
C LEU A 106 10.94 12.18 2.33
N ILE A 107 10.10 12.29 3.35
CA ILE A 107 9.87 11.22 4.32
C ILE A 107 8.86 10.24 3.71
N GLN A 108 9.26 8.99 3.53
CA GLN A 108 8.37 7.96 2.96
C GLN A 108 7.51 7.28 4.06
N GLY A 109 6.78 6.21 3.71
CA GLY A 109 5.91 5.45 4.62
C GLY A 109 4.42 5.67 4.34
N THR A 110 3.87 4.86 3.43
CA THR A 110 2.46 4.95 3.00
C THR A 110 1.49 4.35 4.02
N ASP A 111 1.94 3.49 4.93
CA ASP A 111 1.10 2.90 5.96
C ASP A 111 1.31 3.61 7.30
N CYS A 112 0.22 3.92 8.02
CA CYS A 112 0.29 4.52 9.36
C CYS A 112 -0.79 3.95 10.27
N CYS A 113 -0.35 3.35 11.39
CA CYS A 113 -1.14 3.25 12.62
C CYS A 113 -0.58 4.28 13.61
N GLY A 114 -1.46 5.09 14.19
CA GLY A 114 -1.05 6.24 14.96
C GLY A 114 -2.01 6.62 16.08
N GLU A 115 -1.62 7.63 16.84
CA GLU A 115 -2.48 8.34 17.80
C GLU A 115 -2.54 9.82 17.40
N VAL A 116 -3.73 10.41 17.33
CA VAL A 116 -3.87 11.84 17.02
C VAL A 116 -3.51 12.66 18.24
N VAL A 117 -2.47 13.50 18.13
CA VAL A 117 -1.94 14.28 19.26
C VAL A 117 -2.16 15.78 19.13
N ALA A 118 -2.52 16.27 17.94
CA ALA A 118 -2.95 17.65 17.76
C ALA A 118 -3.94 17.75 16.61
N VAL A 119 -4.87 18.69 16.73
CA VAL A 119 -5.93 18.96 15.75
C VAL A 119 -5.94 20.46 15.46
N ALA A 120 -5.90 20.83 14.18
CA ALA A 120 -5.99 22.23 13.76
C ALA A 120 -7.44 22.72 13.70
N GLU A 121 -7.64 24.03 13.56
CA GLU A 121 -8.95 24.60 13.24
C GLU A 121 -9.57 23.90 12.01
N GLN A 122 -10.90 23.77 11.95
CA GLN A 122 -11.65 23.12 10.87
C GLN A 122 -11.47 21.58 10.74
N ALA A 123 -10.64 20.97 11.59
CA ALA A 123 -10.62 19.52 11.77
C ALA A 123 -11.56 19.08 12.90
N ASN A 124 -11.98 17.81 12.89
CA ASN A 124 -12.83 17.25 13.92
C ASN A 124 -12.04 17.04 15.23
N GLU A 125 -12.34 17.82 16.27
CA GLU A 125 -11.69 17.72 17.58
C GLU A 125 -11.89 16.37 18.27
N SER A 126 -12.94 15.61 17.93
CA SER A 126 -13.18 14.29 18.52
C SER A 126 -12.11 13.25 18.14
N LEU A 127 -11.26 13.55 17.16
CA LEU A 127 -10.14 12.69 16.80
C LEU A 127 -9.01 12.74 17.84
N LEU A 128 -8.92 13.78 18.66
CA LEU A 128 -7.81 13.95 19.59
C LEU A 128 -7.73 12.80 20.61
N GLY A 129 -6.58 12.13 20.67
CA GLY A 129 -6.33 10.98 21.53
C GLY A 129 -6.79 9.64 20.94
N GLU A 130 -7.47 9.65 19.79
CA GLU A 130 -7.91 8.43 19.13
C GLU A 130 -6.73 7.67 18.52
N ARG A 131 -6.82 6.34 18.61
CA ARG A 131 -5.97 5.41 17.86
C ARG A 131 -6.57 5.25 16.47
N VAL A 132 -5.74 5.45 15.45
CA VAL A 132 -6.23 5.67 14.08
C VAL A 132 -5.42 4.89 13.04
N LEU A 133 -6.08 4.57 11.94
CA LEU A 133 -5.45 4.27 10.66
C LEU A 133 -5.58 5.45 9.72
N VAL A 134 -4.54 5.69 8.92
CA VAL A 134 -4.55 6.73 7.89
C VAL A 134 -4.83 6.11 6.53
N ARG A 135 -5.80 6.66 5.79
CA ARG A 135 -6.02 6.36 4.37
C ARG A 135 -4.95 7.08 3.54
N PRO A 136 -4.02 6.38 2.87
CA PRO A 136 -2.96 7.04 2.13
C PRO A 136 -3.39 7.69 0.81
N CYS A 137 -4.51 7.26 0.22
CA CYS A 137 -5.04 7.77 -1.05
C CYS A 137 -6.12 8.83 -0.79
N THR A 138 -5.81 10.10 -1.04
CA THR A 138 -6.75 11.22 -0.90
C THR A 138 -7.32 11.61 -2.26
N ARG A 139 -8.65 11.67 -2.38
CA ARG A 139 -9.35 12.20 -3.57
C ARG A 139 -9.51 13.71 -3.46
N VAL A 140 -8.64 14.45 -4.13
CA VAL A 140 -8.50 15.92 -3.93
C VAL A 140 -9.76 16.71 -4.30
N ASN A 141 -10.52 16.24 -5.30
CA ASN A 141 -11.75 16.88 -5.78
C ASN A 141 -13.01 16.06 -5.44
N GLY A 142 -12.92 15.14 -4.46
CA GLY A 142 -14.00 14.21 -4.11
C GLY A 142 -14.00 12.91 -4.92
N PHE A 143 -14.86 11.97 -4.52
CA PHE A 143 -14.84 10.58 -5.02
C PHE A 143 -15.40 10.38 -6.43
N ASP A 144 -15.93 11.43 -7.06
CA ASP A 144 -16.35 11.42 -8.47
C ASP A 144 -15.17 11.69 -9.44
N ASP A 145 -14.05 12.21 -8.95
CA ASP A 145 -12.86 12.56 -9.77
C ASP A 145 -11.67 11.68 -9.42
N LEU A 146 -11.12 10.93 -10.38
CA LEU A 146 -10.03 9.97 -10.15
C LEU A 146 -8.69 10.62 -9.81
N GLU A 147 -8.56 11.95 -9.89
CA GLU A 147 -7.39 12.67 -9.40
C GLU A 147 -7.18 12.40 -7.90
N ALA A 148 -5.98 11.93 -7.56
CA ALA A 148 -5.63 11.55 -6.21
C ALA A 148 -4.19 11.90 -5.89
N VAL A 149 -3.97 12.21 -4.62
CA VAL A 149 -2.62 12.35 -4.03
C VAL A 149 -2.40 11.26 -3.00
N TRP A 150 -1.15 10.87 -2.85
CA TRP A 150 -0.70 9.75 -2.05
C TRP A 150 0.31 10.18 -0.99
N MET A 151 0.00 9.83 0.26
CA MET A 151 0.97 9.94 1.36
C MET A 151 2.22 9.12 1.05
N ALA A 152 3.40 9.68 1.34
CA ALA A 152 4.73 9.15 1.03
C ALA A 152 5.10 9.09 -0.47
N SER A 153 4.30 9.69 -1.34
CA SER A 153 4.63 9.91 -2.75
C SER A 153 4.60 11.40 -3.09
N ASP A 154 3.48 12.06 -2.78
CA ASP A 154 3.24 13.46 -3.13
C ASP A 154 3.55 14.42 -1.95
N PHE A 155 3.58 13.87 -0.73
CA PHE A 155 3.95 14.57 0.51
C PHE A 155 4.49 13.58 1.56
N ASP A 156 5.07 14.11 2.64
CA ASP A 156 5.71 13.32 3.70
C ASP A 156 4.77 12.27 4.34
N GLY A 157 5.34 11.11 4.66
CA GLY A 157 4.64 9.96 5.23
C GLY A 157 5.13 9.53 6.62
N ALA A 158 4.83 8.28 6.96
CA ALA A 158 4.88 7.76 8.33
C ALA A 158 6.21 7.11 8.74
N PHE A 159 7.28 7.17 7.94
CA PHE A 159 8.62 6.78 8.39
C PHE A 159 9.27 7.88 9.25
N ALA A 160 8.53 8.32 10.28
CA ALA A 160 8.86 9.36 11.23
C ALA A 160 8.15 9.10 12.57
N GLU A 161 8.50 9.83 13.63
CA GLU A 161 7.75 9.78 14.89
C GLU A 161 6.40 10.52 14.80
N PHE A 162 6.27 11.51 13.91
CA PHE A 162 5.03 12.21 13.64
C PHE A 162 4.81 12.43 12.15
N VAL A 163 3.53 12.44 11.73
CA VAL A 163 3.11 12.74 10.36
C VAL A 163 1.91 13.68 10.37
N VAL A 164 1.85 14.58 9.39
CA VAL A 164 0.70 15.48 9.18
C VAL A 164 -0.16 14.92 8.06
N VAL A 165 -1.45 14.86 8.31
CA VAL A 165 -2.43 14.35 7.35
C VAL A 165 -3.73 15.16 7.45
N ASN A 166 -4.52 15.16 6.38
CA ASN A 166 -5.85 15.75 6.39
C ASN A 166 -6.75 14.95 7.34
N ALA A 167 -7.55 15.63 8.15
CA ALA A 167 -8.42 14.99 9.14
C ALA A 167 -9.45 14.03 8.51
N THR A 168 -9.83 14.26 7.25
CA THR A 168 -10.76 13.41 6.48
C THR A 168 -10.19 12.05 6.11
N GLU A 169 -8.86 11.88 6.22
CA GLU A 169 -8.14 10.66 5.88
C GLU A 169 -7.76 9.84 7.12
N VAL A 170 -8.20 10.29 8.30
CA VAL A 170 -7.90 9.67 9.58
C VAL A 170 -9.15 8.98 10.11
N LEU A 171 -9.07 7.65 10.25
CA LEU A 171 -10.19 6.84 10.71
C LEU A 171 -9.82 6.19 12.06
N PRO A 172 -10.58 6.48 13.14
CA PRO A 172 -10.47 5.76 14.40
C PRO A 172 -10.67 4.26 14.22
N VAL A 173 -9.97 3.46 15.02
CA VAL A 173 -10.04 2.00 14.98
C VAL A 173 -10.20 1.43 16.38
N ASP A 174 -11.30 0.70 16.61
CA ASP A 174 -11.50 -0.05 17.84
C ASP A 174 -11.12 -1.52 17.63
N SER A 175 -9.86 -1.85 17.95
CA SER A 175 -9.34 -3.20 17.74
C SER A 175 -8.35 -3.60 18.82
N HIS A 176 -8.38 -4.87 19.19
CA HIS A 176 -7.44 -5.50 20.10
C HIS A 176 -6.08 -5.81 19.44
N TRP A 177 -5.94 -5.62 18.12
CA TRP A 177 -4.69 -5.86 17.42
C TRP A 177 -3.61 -4.88 17.87
N SER A 178 -2.35 -5.31 17.80
CA SER A 178 -1.19 -4.46 18.06
C SER A 178 -1.04 -3.35 17.02
N ASP A 179 -0.27 -2.31 17.35
CA ASP A 179 -0.01 -1.19 16.43
C ASP A 179 0.68 -1.68 15.15
N ALA A 180 1.59 -2.64 15.27
CA ALA A 180 2.28 -3.22 14.14
C ALA A 180 1.32 -4.00 13.22
N GLU A 181 0.38 -4.74 13.80
CA GLU A 181 -0.66 -5.45 13.05
C GLU A 181 -1.57 -4.49 12.29
N LEU A 182 -2.04 -3.41 12.94
CA LEU A 182 -2.84 -2.38 12.30
C LEU A 182 -2.07 -1.65 11.20
N ALA A 183 -0.80 -1.30 11.44
CA ALA A 183 0.06 -0.66 10.43
C ALA A 183 0.35 -1.55 9.22
N SER A 184 0.05 -2.85 9.27
CA SER A 184 0.19 -3.75 8.13
C SER A 184 -0.95 -3.63 7.10
N ILE A 185 -2.03 -2.93 7.45
CA ILE A 185 -3.27 -2.91 6.68
C ILE A 185 -3.33 -1.86 5.57
N PRO A 186 -3.05 -0.55 5.80
CA PRO A 186 -3.62 0.53 4.99
C PRO A 186 -3.43 0.40 3.48
N CYS A 187 -2.20 0.32 2.99
CA CYS A 187 -1.84 0.21 1.59
C CYS A 187 -2.21 -1.15 1.02
N ALA A 188 -1.84 -2.24 1.69
CA ALA A 188 -1.98 -3.59 1.16
C ALA A 188 -3.46 -4.00 1.03
N TYR A 189 -4.24 -3.79 2.09
CA TYR A 189 -5.65 -4.16 2.13
C TYR A 189 -6.51 -3.12 1.42
N GLY A 190 -6.17 -1.83 1.48
CA GLY A 190 -6.84 -0.79 0.68
C GLY A 190 -6.76 -1.10 -0.81
N THR A 191 -5.57 -1.45 -1.27
CA THR A 191 -5.35 -1.87 -2.66
C THR A 191 -6.12 -3.13 -3.00
N ALA A 192 -6.04 -4.17 -2.17
CA ALA A 192 -6.75 -5.43 -2.39
C ALA A 192 -8.28 -5.27 -2.43
N GLU A 193 -8.85 -4.53 -1.48
CA GLU A 193 -10.28 -4.27 -1.39
C GLU A 193 -10.78 -3.48 -2.60
N ASN A 194 -10.03 -2.44 -3.02
CA ASN A 194 -10.37 -1.69 -4.23
C ASN A 194 -10.34 -2.56 -5.49
N MET A 195 -9.33 -3.44 -5.62
CA MET A 195 -9.26 -4.38 -6.75
C MET A 195 -10.47 -5.32 -6.78
N LEU A 196 -10.81 -5.93 -5.64
CA LEU A 196 -11.92 -6.87 -5.55
C LEU A 196 -13.27 -6.18 -5.75
N GLN A 197 -13.43 -4.96 -5.24
CA GLN A 197 -14.63 -4.13 -5.44
C GLN A 197 -14.80 -3.76 -6.91
N ARG A 198 -13.76 -3.21 -7.56
CA ARG A 198 -13.83 -2.81 -8.97
C ARG A 198 -13.97 -4.00 -9.92
N ALA A 199 -13.38 -5.14 -9.56
CA ALA A 199 -13.62 -6.40 -10.25
C ALA A 199 -14.98 -7.01 -9.90
N GLN A 200 -15.78 -6.44 -9.00
CA GLN A 200 -17.10 -6.94 -8.58
C GLN A 200 -17.07 -8.42 -8.17
N VAL A 201 -16.07 -8.81 -7.37
CA VAL A 201 -15.92 -10.19 -6.90
C VAL A 201 -17.10 -10.59 -6.02
N LYS A 202 -17.69 -11.74 -6.32
CA LYS A 202 -18.84 -12.32 -5.62
C LYS A 202 -18.59 -13.78 -5.24
N ALA A 203 -19.43 -14.33 -4.37
CA ALA A 203 -19.30 -15.70 -3.86
C ALA A 203 -19.26 -16.79 -4.95
N SER A 204 -19.89 -16.55 -6.10
CA SER A 204 -19.89 -17.51 -7.21
C SER A 204 -18.60 -17.53 -8.04
N ASP A 205 -17.68 -16.59 -7.79
CA ASP A 205 -16.49 -16.44 -8.63
C ASP A 205 -15.37 -17.41 -8.19
N VAL A 206 -14.68 -17.96 -9.19
CA VAL A 206 -13.34 -18.53 -9.05
C VAL A 206 -12.32 -17.43 -9.26
N VAL A 207 -11.55 -17.12 -8.21
CA VAL A 207 -10.56 -16.04 -8.18
C VAL A 207 -9.15 -16.61 -8.13
N LEU A 208 -8.34 -16.32 -9.14
CA LEU A 208 -6.91 -16.61 -9.15
C LEU A 208 -6.14 -15.40 -8.63
N VAL A 209 -5.27 -15.61 -7.63
CA VAL A 209 -4.41 -14.57 -7.07
C VAL A 209 -2.95 -14.92 -7.33
N THR A 210 -2.25 -14.13 -8.14
CA THR A 210 -0.81 -14.28 -8.33
C THR A 210 -0.04 -13.57 -7.22
N GLY A 211 1.17 -14.06 -6.89
CA GLY A 211 1.95 -13.46 -5.80
C GLY A 211 1.21 -13.47 -4.46
N ALA A 212 0.36 -14.48 -4.24
CA ALA A 212 -0.67 -14.51 -3.20
C ALA A 212 -0.13 -14.41 -1.76
N SER A 213 1.18 -14.60 -1.55
CA SER A 213 1.81 -14.46 -0.24
C SER A 213 2.34 -13.06 0.07
N GLY A 214 2.39 -12.14 -0.90
CA GLY A 214 2.81 -10.77 -0.64
C GLY A 214 1.78 -10.00 0.20
N GLY A 215 2.10 -8.77 0.61
CA GLY A 215 1.16 -7.92 1.37
C GLY A 215 -0.20 -7.80 0.69
N VAL A 216 -0.26 -7.30 -0.54
CA VAL A 216 -1.51 -7.18 -1.32
C VAL A 216 -2.10 -8.56 -1.62
N GLY A 217 -1.30 -9.53 -2.06
CA GLY A 217 -1.80 -10.85 -2.43
C GLY A 217 -2.49 -11.59 -1.29
N SER A 218 -1.91 -11.53 -0.09
CA SER A 218 -2.48 -12.19 1.10
C SER A 218 -3.71 -11.47 1.64
N ALA A 219 -3.75 -10.14 1.51
CA ALA A 219 -4.97 -9.36 1.74
C ALA A 219 -6.08 -9.74 0.75
N THR A 220 -5.78 -9.84 -0.55
CA THR A 220 -6.71 -10.27 -1.59
C THR A 220 -7.30 -11.65 -1.30
N VAL A 221 -6.47 -12.61 -0.88
CA VAL A 221 -6.92 -13.94 -0.48
C VAL A 221 -7.99 -13.84 0.61
N GLN A 222 -7.69 -13.17 1.72
CA GLN A 222 -8.60 -13.06 2.85
C GLN A 222 -9.91 -12.34 2.47
N LEU A 223 -9.80 -11.23 1.74
CA LEU A 223 -10.94 -10.42 1.33
C LEU A 223 -11.82 -11.11 0.27
N ALA A 224 -11.24 -11.95 -0.59
CA ALA A 224 -11.99 -12.78 -1.53
C ALA A 224 -12.68 -13.94 -0.80
N LYS A 225 -12.01 -14.59 0.17
CA LYS A 225 -12.63 -15.62 1.02
C LYS A 225 -13.76 -15.06 1.86
N ARG A 226 -13.61 -13.85 2.42
CA ARG A 226 -14.67 -13.12 3.14
C ARG A 226 -15.92 -12.91 2.28
N ARG A 227 -15.76 -12.73 0.96
CA ARG A 227 -16.87 -12.63 -0.01
C ARG A 227 -17.47 -13.99 -0.40
N GLY A 228 -16.97 -15.09 0.15
CA GLY A 228 -17.39 -16.45 -0.16
C GLY A 228 -16.86 -17.01 -1.47
N ALA A 229 -15.91 -16.33 -2.12
CA ALA A 229 -15.36 -16.78 -3.41
C ALA A 229 -14.50 -18.05 -3.24
N PHE A 230 -14.35 -18.80 -4.34
CA PHE A 230 -13.37 -19.87 -4.45
C PHE A 230 -12.02 -19.27 -4.85
N VAL A 231 -10.98 -19.44 -4.04
CA VAL A 231 -9.68 -18.79 -4.22
C VAL A 231 -8.62 -19.80 -4.58
N ILE A 232 -7.93 -19.52 -5.70
CA ILE A 232 -6.73 -20.22 -6.15
C ILE A 232 -5.54 -19.29 -5.92
N ALA A 233 -4.61 -19.67 -5.06
CA ALA A 233 -3.43 -18.89 -4.75
C ALA A 233 -2.18 -19.42 -5.47
N VAL A 234 -1.45 -18.53 -6.16
CA VAL A 234 -0.17 -18.85 -6.79
C VAL A 234 0.96 -18.22 -6.00
N SER A 235 1.87 -19.06 -5.48
CA SER A 235 3.07 -18.61 -4.75
C SER A 235 4.16 -19.69 -4.74
N SER A 236 5.31 -19.41 -4.14
CA SER A 236 6.36 -20.41 -3.91
C SER A 236 5.89 -21.51 -2.96
N VAL A 237 6.33 -22.75 -3.20
CA VAL A 237 5.94 -23.94 -2.42
C VAL A 237 6.15 -23.76 -0.91
N SER A 238 7.24 -23.12 -0.50
CA SER A 238 7.54 -22.86 0.91
C SER A 238 6.50 -22.01 1.65
N LYS A 239 5.55 -21.41 0.93
CA LYS A 239 4.50 -20.53 1.45
C LYS A 239 3.10 -21.12 1.37
N HIS A 240 2.97 -22.34 0.83
CA HIS A 240 1.68 -22.99 0.59
C HIS A 240 0.92 -23.30 1.88
N GLU A 241 1.58 -23.83 2.91
CA GLU A 241 0.94 -24.15 4.19
C GLU A 241 0.31 -22.92 4.84
N LEU A 242 1.03 -21.79 4.83
CA LEU A 242 0.52 -20.54 5.36
C LEU A 242 -0.67 -20.03 4.53
N LEU A 243 -0.61 -20.11 3.20
CA LEU A 243 -1.75 -19.74 2.35
C LEU A 243 -2.99 -20.62 2.60
N LEU A 244 -2.81 -21.93 2.82
CA LEU A 244 -3.89 -22.83 3.19
C LEU A 244 -4.51 -22.43 4.54
N SER A 245 -3.70 -21.98 5.50
CA SER A 245 -4.20 -21.48 6.79
C SER A 245 -5.06 -20.20 6.68
N LEU A 246 -4.94 -19.46 5.56
CA LEU A 246 -5.80 -18.31 5.24
C LEU A 246 -7.13 -18.72 4.57
N GLY A 247 -7.38 -20.02 4.41
CA GLY A 247 -8.63 -20.54 3.84
C GLY A 247 -8.66 -20.59 2.32
N VAL A 248 -7.51 -20.53 1.64
CA VAL A 248 -7.42 -20.77 0.19
C VAL A 248 -7.92 -22.17 -0.16
N ASP A 249 -8.69 -22.29 -1.24
CA ASP A 249 -9.26 -23.58 -1.68
C ASP A 249 -8.29 -24.41 -2.52
N LYS A 250 -7.37 -23.76 -3.26
CA LYS A 250 -6.31 -24.42 -4.02
C LYS A 250 -5.03 -23.58 -4.06
N VAL A 251 -3.88 -24.20 -3.83
CA VAL A 251 -2.56 -23.59 -3.98
C VAL A 251 -1.84 -24.18 -5.19
N LEU A 252 -1.14 -23.33 -5.94
CA LEU A 252 -0.28 -23.72 -7.07
C LEU A 252 1.11 -23.09 -6.89
N ALA A 253 2.15 -23.79 -7.32
CA ALA A 253 3.49 -23.23 -7.38
C ALA A 253 3.56 -22.19 -8.50
N ARG A 254 4.33 -21.12 -8.31
CA ARG A 254 4.55 -20.13 -9.38
C ARG A 254 5.28 -20.72 -10.60
N GLU A 255 6.01 -21.83 -10.40
CA GLU A 255 6.70 -22.57 -11.44
C GLU A 255 5.79 -23.55 -12.19
N ASP A 256 4.56 -23.78 -11.71
CA ASP A 256 3.62 -24.70 -12.36
C ASP A 256 3.14 -24.15 -13.71
N ASP A 257 2.81 -25.07 -14.63
CA ASP A 257 2.02 -24.72 -15.80
C ASP A 257 0.55 -24.54 -15.40
N LEU A 258 0.18 -23.29 -15.11
CA LEU A 258 -1.17 -22.95 -14.68
C LEU A 258 -2.25 -23.37 -15.69
N LEU A 259 -1.94 -23.30 -16.99
CA LEU A 259 -2.89 -23.70 -18.05
C LEU A 259 -3.11 -25.21 -18.04
N ALA A 260 -2.05 -26.00 -17.86
CA ALA A 260 -2.20 -27.45 -17.71
C ALA A 260 -2.94 -27.82 -16.41
N ALA A 261 -2.69 -27.09 -15.32
CA ALA A 261 -3.23 -27.41 -13.99
C ALA A 261 -4.70 -27.01 -13.79
N LEU A 262 -5.18 -26.02 -14.54
CA LEU A 262 -6.53 -25.45 -14.39
C LEU A 262 -7.37 -25.54 -15.65
N GLY A 263 -6.76 -25.62 -16.83
CA GLY A 263 -7.42 -25.52 -18.12
C GLY A 263 -7.77 -24.08 -18.50
N GLU A 264 -7.95 -23.84 -19.79
CA GLU A 264 -8.51 -22.57 -20.29
C GLU A 264 -9.94 -22.37 -19.81
N ASN A 265 -10.35 -21.10 -19.66
CA ASN A 265 -11.73 -20.73 -19.27
C ASN A 265 -12.17 -21.35 -17.94
N SER A 266 -11.27 -21.38 -16.96
CA SER A 266 -11.47 -21.97 -15.65
C SER A 266 -11.67 -20.94 -14.53
N VAL A 267 -11.28 -19.68 -14.77
CA VAL A 267 -11.24 -18.61 -13.76
C VAL A 267 -12.17 -17.46 -14.15
N ASP A 268 -12.93 -16.93 -13.18
CA ASP A 268 -13.83 -15.78 -13.37
C ASP A 268 -13.09 -14.44 -13.18
N VAL A 269 -12.17 -14.40 -12.21
CA VAL A 269 -11.38 -13.21 -11.88
C VAL A 269 -9.91 -13.55 -11.67
N VAL A 270 -9.02 -12.82 -12.33
CA VAL A 270 -7.58 -12.86 -12.08
C VAL A 270 -7.18 -11.57 -11.38
N VAL A 271 -6.60 -11.68 -10.18
CA VAL A 271 -5.94 -10.57 -9.48
C VAL A 271 -4.43 -10.74 -9.67
N ASP A 272 -3.83 -9.88 -10.49
CA ASP A 272 -2.42 -9.99 -10.86
C ASP A 272 -1.62 -8.71 -10.61
N ASN A 273 -0.85 -8.72 -9.53
CA ASN A 273 0.12 -7.67 -9.19
C ASN A 273 1.56 -8.03 -9.61
N VAL A 274 1.74 -9.21 -10.20
CA VAL A 274 3.04 -9.77 -10.59
C VAL A 274 3.38 -9.38 -12.01
N ALA A 275 2.45 -9.62 -12.95
CA ALA A 275 2.63 -9.39 -14.39
C ALA A 275 3.87 -10.13 -14.96
N GLY A 276 4.59 -9.48 -15.88
CA GLY A 276 5.74 -10.04 -16.58
C GLY A 276 5.38 -11.23 -17.48
N ALA A 277 6.34 -12.15 -17.67
CA ALA A 277 6.25 -13.23 -18.66
C ALA A 277 5.09 -14.23 -18.44
N SER A 278 4.52 -14.28 -17.22
CA SER A 278 3.40 -15.19 -16.91
C SER A 278 2.02 -14.56 -17.16
N PHE A 279 1.95 -13.26 -17.48
CA PHE A 279 0.71 -12.53 -17.66
C PHE A 279 -0.20 -13.17 -18.71
N GLY A 280 0.33 -13.50 -19.90
CA GLY A 280 -0.44 -14.12 -20.98
C GLY A 280 -1.03 -15.49 -20.59
N LYS A 281 -0.31 -16.28 -19.78
CA LYS A 281 -0.82 -17.56 -19.27
C LYS A 281 -1.97 -17.35 -18.28
N ALA A 282 -1.84 -16.40 -17.36
CA ALA A 282 -2.91 -16.05 -16.43
C ALA A 282 -4.14 -15.51 -17.18
N PHE A 283 -3.93 -14.71 -18.21
CA PHE A 283 -4.98 -14.17 -19.07
C PHE A 283 -5.76 -15.28 -19.79
N ALA A 284 -5.07 -16.31 -20.30
CA ALA A 284 -5.70 -17.43 -21.01
C ALA A 284 -6.64 -18.27 -20.13
N LEU A 285 -6.45 -18.27 -18.80
CA LEU A 285 -7.32 -18.97 -17.84
C LEU A 285 -8.71 -18.34 -17.71
N LEU A 286 -8.86 -17.06 -18.07
CA LEU A 286 -10.12 -16.35 -17.93
C LEU A 286 -11.22 -16.98 -18.80
N LYS A 287 -12.40 -17.12 -18.19
CA LYS A 287 -13.65 -17.43 -18.87
C LYS A 287 -14.10 -16.29 -19.79
N ARG A 288 -15.08 -16.58 -20.64
CA ARG A 288 -15.84 -15.52 -21.34
C ARG A 288 -16.53 -14.63 -20.31
N GLY A 289 -16.42 -13.30 -20.46
CA GLY A 289 -16.86 -12.31 -19.49
C GLY A 289 -15.96 -12.19 -18.25
N GLY A 290 -14.79 -12.85 -18.26
CA GLY A 290 -13.85 -12.82 -17.14
C GLY A 290 -13.23 -11.43 -16.93
N ARG A 291 -12.70 -11.21 -15.73
CA ARG A 291 -12.14 -9.91 -15.33
C ARG A 291 -10.70 -10.11 -14.86
N LEU A 292 -9.76 -9.33 -15.39
CA LEU A 292 -8.42 -9.22 -14.84
C LEU A 292 -8.27 -7.86 -14.18
N VAL A 293 -7.81 -7.85 -12.94
CA VAL A 293 -7.56 -6.62 -12.18
C VAL A 293 -6.12 -6.59 -11.69
N THR A 294 -5.52 -5.41 -11.76
CA THR A 294 -4.13 -5.18 -11.34
C THR A 294 -3.97 -3.80 -10.70
N SER A 295 -3.01 -3.70 -9.78
CA SER A 295 -2.55 -2.44 -9.20
C SER A 295 -1.02 -2.31 -9.20
N GLY A 296 -0.33 -3.18 -9.97
CA GLY A 296 1.13 -3.22 -9.99
C GLY A 296 1.68 -4.35 -10.84
N ALA A 297 2.98 -4.30 -11.08
CA ALA A 297 3.66 -5.21 -12.00
C ALA A 297 5.08 -5.56 -11.51
N ILE A 298 5.17 -6.19 -10.34
CA ILE A 298 6.46 -6.35 -9.63
C ILE A 298 7.51 -7.20 -10.39
N ALA A 299 7.08 -8.02 -11.35
CA ALA A 299 7.96 -8.83 -12.20
C ALA A 299 8.27 -8.16 -13.55
N GLY A 300 7.77 -6.95 -13.80
CA GLY A 300 8.01 -6.16 -15.00
C GLY A 300 6.72 -5.53 -15.54
N PRO A 301 6.72 -4.23 -15.90
CA PRO A 301 5.52 -3.50 -16.32
C PRO A 301 5.09 -3.79 -17.77
N ILE A 302 5.97 -4.39 -18.59
CA ILE A 302 5.69 -4.68 -20.00
C ILE A 302 5.24 -6.13 -20.14
N VAL A 303 4.08 -6.31 -20.76
CA VAL A 303 3.47 -7.63 -21.00
C VAL A 303 3.03 -7.77 -22.45
N GLU A 304 3.11 -8.98 -22.97
CA GLU A 304 2.52 -9.34 -24.26
C GLU A 304 1.09 -9.84 -24.04
N LEU A 305 0.15 -9.33 -24.84
CA LEU A 305 -1.26 -9.73 -24.80
C LEU A 305 -1.76 -10.06 -26.20
N ASP A 306 -2.24 -11.29 -26.39
CA ASP A 306 -3.00 -11.67 -27.57
C ASP A 306 -4.42 -11.08 -27.47
N LEU A 307 -4.68 -10.01 -28.21
CA LEU A 307 -5.97 -9.31 -28.20
C LEU A 307 -7.14 -10.21 -28.60
N ARG A 308 -6.93 -11.30 -29.33
CA ARG A 308 -8.00 -12.27 -29.64
C ARG A 308 -8.54 -12.89 -28.37
N GLN A 309 -7.70 -13.14 -27.37
CA GLN A 309 -8.15 -13.63 -26.07
C GLN A 309 -8.98 -12.58 -25.33
N LEU A 310 -8.73 -11.29 -25.54
CA LEU A 310 -9.49 -10.20 -24.93
C LEU A 310 -10.88 -10.08 -25.57
N TYR A 311 -10.95 -9.78 -26.86
CA TYR A 311 -12.23 -9.45 -27.50
C TYR A 311 -13.09 -10.68 -27.81
N LEU A 312 -12.51 -11.86 -28.12
CA LEU A 312 -13.32 -13.05 -28.39
C LEU A 312 -13.88 -13.67 -27.10
N LYS A 313 -13.34 -13.33 -25.93
CA LYS A 313 -13.85 -13.76 -24.63
C LYS A 313 -14.58 -12.64 -23.88
N ASP A 314 -14.76 -11.45 -24.46
CA ASP A 314 -15.44 -10.33 -23.77
C ASP A 314 -14.81 -10.04 -22.38
N VAL A 315 -13.48 -10.14 -22.27
CA VAL A 315 -12.76 -9.96 -21.00
C VAL A 315 -12.64 -8.47 -20.66
N THR A 316 -12.77 -8.13 -19.38
CA THR A 316 -12.53 -6.77 -18.88
C THR A 316 -11.16 -6.67 -18.22
N LEU A 317 -10.37 -5.66 -18.60
CA LEU A 317 -9.11 -5.29 -17.96
C LEU A 317 -9.32 -4.08 -17.05
N ILE A 318 -8.90 -4.20 -15.78
CA ILE A 318 -9.15 -3.20 -14.75
C ILE A 318 -7.82 -2.77 -14.11
N GLY A 319 -7.39 -1.55 -14.41
CA GLY A 319 -6.27 -0.90 -13.70
C GLY A 319 -6.77 -0.17 -12.47
N THR A 320 -6.08 -0.37 -11.34
CA THR A 320 -6.45 0.22 -10.05
C THR A 320 -5.26 0.94 -9.42
N THR A 321 -5.40 2.26 -9.28
CA THR A 321 -4.49 3.08 -8.50
C THR A 321 -5.33 3.80 -7.46
N THR A 322 -6.19 4.72 -7.91
CA THR A 322 -7.12 5.47 -7.07
C THR A 322 -8.22 4.59 -6.46
N TRP A 323 -8.53 4.83 -5.18
CA TRP A 323 -9.52 4.06 -4.42
C TRP A 323 -10.91 4.68 -4.43
N ASP A 324 -11.92 3.82 -4.42
CA ASP A 324 -13.33 4.21 -4.23
C ASP A 324 -13.61 4.59 -2.76
N GLU A 325 -14.66 5.37 -2.52
CA GLU A 325 -15.01 5.93 -1.20
C GLU A 325 -15.18 4.87 -0.11
N SER A 326 -15.86 3.78 -0.45
CA SER A 326 -16.21 2.70 0.47
C SER A 326 -15.02 1.86 0.92
N VAL A 327 -13.91 1.87 0.19
CA VAL A 327 -12.80 0.91 0.36
C VAL A 327 -12.25 0.94 1.78
N PHE A 328 -11.82 2.11 2.25
CA PHE A 328 -11.15 2.22 3.54
C PHE A 328 -12.13 2.07 4.73
N PRO A 329 -13.32 2.71 4.73
CA PRO A 329 -14.33 2.47 5.77
C PRO A 329 -14.76 1.01 5.88
N ASN A 330 -14.89 0.29 4.75
CA ASN A 330 -15.18 -1.13 4.76
C ASN A 330 -14.10 -1.93 5.51
N LEU A 331 -12.83 -1.64 5.25
CA LEU A 331 -11.71 -2.28 5.95
C LEU A 331 -11.73 -2.06 7.45
N MET A 332 -12.06 -0.83 7.91
CA MET A 332 -12.23 -0.55 9.34
C MET A 332 -13.26 -1.51 9.95
N GLY A 333 -14.43 -1.62 9.31
CA GLY A 333 -15.46 -2.55 9.76
C GLY A 333 -15.03 -4.02 9.73
N TYR A 334 -14.19 -4.43 8.78
CA TYR A 334 -13.69 -5.82 8.71
C TYR A 334 -12.70 -6.12 9.85
N ILE A 335 -11.86 -5.15 10.22
CA ILE A 335 -10.94 -5.26 11.37
C ILE A 335 -11.73 -5.37 12.67
N GLU A 336 -12.68 -4.46 12.91
CA GLU A 336 -13.45 -4.39 14.16
C GLU A 336 -14.35 -5.62 14.38
N ARG A 337 -14.71 -6.33 13.31
CA ARG A 337 -15.46 -7.59 13.35
C ARG A 337 -14.59 -8.84 13.28
N ASP A 338 -13.26 -8.70 13.26
CA ASP A 338 -12.30 -9.80 13.11
C ASP A 338 -12.58 -10.71 11.89
N GLU A 339 -13.09 -10.13 10.80
CA GLU A 339 -13.42 -10.85 9.55
C GLU A 339 -12.19 -11.10 8.66
N ILE A 340 -11.08 -10.44 8.99
CA ILE A 340 -9.76 -10.57 8.38
C ILE A 340 -8.71 -10.64 9.50
N LYS A 341 -7.47 -11.01 9.19
CA LYS A 341 -6.37 -11.10 10.15
C LYS A 341 -5.12 -10.39 9.64
N PRO A 342 -4.36 -9.72 10.52
CA PRO A 342 -3.11 -9.08 10.14
C PRO A 342 -2.07 -10.16 9.82
N LEU A 343 -1.16 -9.85 8.89
CA LEU A 343 -0.06 -10.75 8.53
C LEU A 343 1.25 -9.99 8.60
N VAL A 344 1.75 -9.82 9.82
CA VAL A 344 3.05 -9.22 10.09
C VAL A 344 4.12 -10.30 10.08
N ALA A 345 5.04 -10.23 9.13
CA ALA A 345 6.17 -11.13 9.02
C ALA A 345 7.30 -10.78 10.00
N GLN A 346 7.58 -9.47 10.11
CA GLN A 346 8.70 -8.97 10.90
C GLN A 346 8.52 -7.49 11.22
N CYS A 347 8.93 -7.12 12.43
CA CYS A 347 9.05 -5.73 12.86
C CYS A 347 10.54 -5.33 12.92
N PHE A 348 10.82 -4.08 12.57
CA PHE A 348 12.13 -3.45 12.71
C PHE A 348 11.98 -2.11 13.43
N SER A 349 13.04 -1.60 14.03
CA SER A 349 13.08 -0.20 14.44
C SER A 349 13.01 0.70 13.20
N LEU A 350 12.53 1.94 13.37
CA LEU A 350 12.56 2.94 12.30
C LEU A 350 13.98 3.21 11.77
N ALA A 351 14.99 3.17 12.66
CA ALA A 351 16.39 3.35 12.31
C ALA A 351 16.93 2.22 11.40
N ASP A 352 16.34 1.03 11.47
CA ASP A 352 16.74 -0.15 10.70
C ASP A 352 16.11 -0.23 9.30
N ILE A 353 15.58 0.87 8.76
CA ILE A 353 14.91 0.92 7.44
C ILE A 353 15.71 0.22 6.32
N VAL A 354 17.04 0.40 6.28
CA VAL A 354 17.90 -0.23 5.27
C VAL A 354 17.86 -1.75 5.41
N GLN A 355 17.92 -2.27 6.64
CA GLN A 355 17.83 -3.70 6.90
C GLN A 355 16.42 -4.22 6.58
N ALA A 356 15.38 -3.47 6.94
CA ALA A 356 13.99 -3.79 6.60
C ALA A 356 13.80 -3.94 5.08
N GLN A 357 14.28 -2.97 4.28
CA GLN A 357 14.18 -3.05 2.82
C GLN A 357 15.02 -4.18 2.23
N LYS A 358 16.21 -4.48 2.77
CA LYS A 358 17.01 -5.64 2.35
C LYS A 358 16.27 -6.96 2.58
N VAL A 359 15.61 -7.13 3.73
CA VAL A 359 14.80 -8.33 4.02
C VAL A 359 13.55 -8.35 3.13
N PHE A 360 12.93 -7.20 2.90
CA PHE A 360 11.78 -7.06 2.01
C PHE A 360 12.10 -7.56 0.58
N LEU A 361 13.23 -7.11 0.02
CA LEU A 361 13.66 -7.46 -1.34
C LEU A 361 13.99 -8.94 -1.55
N LYS A 362 14.37 -9.68 -0.49
CA LYS A 362 14.58 -11.13 -0.56
C LYS A 362 13.30 -11.91 -0.86
N LYS A 363 12.11 -11.32 -0.67
CA LYS A 363 10.79 -11.92 -0.94
C LYS A 363 10.56 -13.29 -0.28
N GLN A 364 11.24 -13.57 0.83
CA GLN A 364 11.10 -14.82 1.59
C GLN A 364 9.92 -14.77 2.59
N HIS A 365 9.50 -13.56 2.98
CA HIS A 365 8.40 -13.35 3.93
C HIS A 365 7.02 -13.60 3.31
N VAL A 366 6.02 -13.74 4.18
CA VAL A 366 4.59 -13.72 3.83
C VAL A 366 3.91 -12.59 4.59
N GLY A 367 3.08 -11.81 3.93
CA GLY A 367 2.46 -10.63 4.51
C GLY A 367 3.39 -9.41 4.46
N LYS A 368 3.54 -8.72 5.59
CA LYS A 368 4.04 -7.34 5.69
C LYS A 368 5.23 -7.21 6.64
N ILE A 369 6.14 -6.30 6.30
CA ILE A 369 7.20 -5.82 7.19
C ILE A 369 6.76 -4.48 7.76
N VAL A 370 7.02 -4.25 9.04
CA VAL A 370 6.59 -3.06 9.78
C VAL A 370 7.79 -2.40 10.46
N LEU A 371 7.79 -1.07 10.50
CA LEU A 371 8.73 -0.25 11.24
C LEU A 371 8.03 0.34 12.47
N ILE A 372 8.77 0.40 13.58
CA ILE A 372 8.32 0.96 14.84
C ILE A 372 9.28 2.09 15.23
N PRO A 373 8.80 3.33 15.41
CA PRO A 373 9.63 4.42 15.93
C PRO A 373 10.26 4.07 17.30
N GLU A 374 11.46 4.57 17.57
CA GLU A 374 12.21 4.25 18.78
C GLU A 374 11.47 4.68 20.06
N GLY A 375 11.74 3.99 21.18
CA GLY A 375 11.09 4.24 22.47
C GLY A 375 9.76 3.51 22.69
N ARG A 376 9.39 2.57 21.81
CA ARG A 376 8.14 1.78 21.88
C ARG A 376 8.25 0.30 21.49
N ALA A 377 9.47 -0.22 21.31
CA ALA A 377 9.71 -1.62 20.94
C ALA A 377 9.61 -2.59 22.12
#